data_AF-R6D480-F1
#
_entry.id   AF-R6D480-F1
#
_cell.length_a   1.000
_cell.length_b   1.000
_cell.length_c   1.000
_cell.angle_alpha   90.00
_cell.angle_beta   90.00
_cell.angle_gamma   90.00
#
_symmetry.space_group_name_H-M   'P 1'
#
loop_
_entity.id
_entity.type
_entity.pdbx_description
1 polymer ?
#
loop_
_entity_poly.entity_id
_entity_poly.type
_entity_poly.pdbx_seq_one_letter_code
_entity_poly.pdbx_strand_id
1 'polypeptide(L)'
;MQNGQFNQYNQFNQNGQFDQYNQYNQYNNGFDFSRRQTPRYDNSRVWFAVAVPIIALFIEAFSATSFKLGVIVWVTAVAALYLACIADRRYLKKAGAGDMRLGGSLILPHLYIYKRGKNTGMGAAPFVILVILTIYAAVNNGFVQVRMMDDDDKLAYVQDSSVAAISGLEDIGGSAALENIKDRLEAYADGDEIKWSESESSGRITVVAECKKFRLVFVVSLDGFALSDLKVTECTVDGKSYTGEDMTAELKNIFGGESSSSAESGQESAAGSSSSENDNVKTA
;
A
#
# COMPACT_ATOMS: atom_id res chain seq x y z
N MET A 1 25.02 -37.57 -67.13
CA MET A 1 24.75 -36.13 -67.33
C MET A 1 23.56 -35.76 -66.45
N GLN A 2 23.74 -34.64 -65.76
CA GLN A 2 22.89 -33.81 -64.89
C GLN A 2 21.34 -33.89 -64.90
N ASN A 3 20.82 -33.66 -63.67
CA ASN A 3 19.70 -32.78 -63.26
C ASN A 3 18.27 -33.18 -63.71
N GLY A 4 17.21 -33.02 -62.91
CA GLY A 4 17.02 -32.29 -61.65
C GLY A 4 15.55 -31.84 -61.62
N GLN A 5 14.84 -32.16 -60.54
CA GLN A 5 13.46 -31.71 -60.27
C GLN A 5 13.41 -30.20 -60.15
N PHE A 6 12.44 -29.52 -60.79
CA PHE A 6 11.89 -28.22 -60.33
C PHE A 6 10.64 -27.86 -61.15
N ASN A 7 9.51 -27.65 -60.45
CA ASN A 7 8.58 -26.52 -60.63
C ASN A 7 7.16 -26.92 -60.22
N GLN A 8 6.74 -26.44 -59.05
CA GLN A 8 5.42 -25.84 -58.88
C GLN A 8 5.45 -24.91 -57.67
N TYR A 9 5.86 -23.68 -57.93
CA TYR A 9 5.67 -22.54 -57.04
C TYR A 9 4.25 -21.99 -57.21
N ASN A 10 3.70 -21.55 -56.07
CA ASN A 10 2.71 -20.47 -55.93
C ASN A 10 1.27 -20.72 -56.40
N GLN A 11 0.47 -21.30 -55.50
CA GLN A 11 -0.90 -20.81 -55.31
C GLN A 11 -0.93 -19.83 -54.14
N PHE A 12 -1.19 -18.58 -54.51
CA PHE A 12 -1.41 -17.42 -53.67
C PHE A 12 -2.56 -17.67 -52.69
N ASN A 13 -2.27 -17.60 -51.38
CA ASN A 13 -3.31 -17.34 -50.39
C ASN A 13 -3.42 -15.82 -50.22
N GLN A 14 -4.49 -15.28 -50.80
CA GLN A 14 -4.92 -13.90 -50.66
C GLN A 14 -5.41 -13.68 -49.23
N ASN A 15 -4.65 -12.90 -48.46
CA ASN A 15 -5.13 -11.97 -47.43
C ASN A 15 -3.88 -11.30 -46.81
N GLY A 16 -3.26 -10.44 -47.61
CA GLY A 16 -2.07 -9.70 -47.23
C GLY A 16 -2.40 -8.53 -46.32
N GLN A 17 -2.20 -8.70 -45.02
CA GLN A 17 -1.67 -7.64 -44.17
C GLN A 17 -0.21 -7.98 -43.92
N PHE A 18 0.67 -7.32 -44.69
CA PHE A 18 2.10 -7.31 -44.43
C PHE A 18 2.36 -6.42 -43.22
N ASP A 19 2.95 -6.97 -42.17
CA ASP A 19 3.85 -6.21 -41.31
C ASP A 19 5.16 -6.98 -41.13
N GLN A 20 6.11 -6.57 -41.97
CA GLN A 20 7.55 -6.45 -41.72
C GLN A 20 8.14 -7.31 -40.58
N TYR A 21 8.62 -8.51 -40.91
CA TYR A 21 9.72 -9.11 -40.15
C TYR A 21 10.78 -9.74 -41.08
N ASN A 22 11.94 -9.10 -41.07
CA ASN A 22 13.27 -9.65 -41.35
C ASN A 22 13.57 -10.16 -42.77
N GLN A 23 13.62 -9.23 -43.71
CA GLN A 23 14.30 -9.38 -44.98
C GLN A 23 15.74 -8.83 -44.88
N TYR A 24 16.59 -9.40 -44.02
CA TYR A 24 18.04 -9.09 -43.98
C TYR A 24 18.83 -10.23 -43.29
N ASN A 25 18.82 -11.43 -43.87
CA ASN A 25 19.79 -12.49 -43.54
C ASN A 25 19.90 -13.49 -44.68
N GLN A 26 20.14 -12.99 -45.89
CA GLN A 26 20.68 -13.80 -46.98
C GLN A 26 22.08 -13.28 -47.28
N TYR A 27 23.04 -14.20 -47.29
CA TYR A 27 24.46 -14.06 -47.64
C TYR A 27 25.43 -13.62 -46.53
N ASN A 28 25.76 -14.56 -45.60
CA ASN A 28 27.18 -14.90 -45.36
C ASN A 28 27.35 -16.16 -44.48
N ASN A 29 28.04 -17.16 -45.05
CA ASN A 29 28.85 -18.22 -44.43
C ASN A 29 28.46 -18.82 -43.06
N GLY A 30 27.98 -20.07 -43.11
CA GLY A 30 28.72 -21.16 -42.47
C GLY A 30 28.62 -21.35 -40.95
N PHE A 31 27.54 -20.96 -40.29
CA PHE A 31 27.13 -21.54 -39.01
C PHE A 31 25.61 -21.54 -38.91
N ASP A 32 25.02 -22.72 -38.74
CA ASP A 32 23.57 -22.91 -38.59
C ASP A 32 23.13 -22.40 -37.20
N PHE A 33 22.97 -21.07 -37.10
CA PHE A 33 22.35 -20.40 -35.94
C PHE A 33 20.81 -20.45 -36.02
N SER A 34 20.26 -21.54 -36.53
CA SER A 34 18.85 -21.90 -36.32
C SER A 34 18.60 -22.29 -34.85
N ARG A 35 19.01 -21.44 -33.90
CA ARG A 35 18.31 -21.36 -32.61
C ARG A 35 16.88 -21.09 -32.99
N ARG A 36 16.02 -22.10 -32.91
CA ARG A 36 14.57 -21.96 -32.96
C ARG A 36 14.24 -20.76 -32.08
N GLN A 37 13.97 -19.60 -32.69
CA GLN A 37 13.47 -18.46 -31.94
C GLN A 37 12.08 -18.91 -31.52
N THR A 38 11.98 -19.42 -30.29
CA THR A 38 10.69 -19.74 -29.70
C THR A 38 9.82 -18.49 -29.83
N PRO A 39 8.57 -18.62 -30.32
CA PRO A 39 7.72 -17.45 -30.50
C PRO A 39 7.70 -16.62 -29.22
N ARG A 40 8.01 -15.32 -29.34
CA ARG A 40 7.95 -14.42 -28.20
C ARG A 40 6.48 -14.07 -27.96
N TYR A 41 5.89 -14.70 -26.94
CA TYR A 41 4.53 -14.40 -26.50
C TYR A 41 4.54 -13.17 -25.58
N ASP A 42 3.51 -12.34 -25.70
CA ASP A 42 3.27 -11.24 -24.77
C ASP A 42 3.12 -11.78 -23.33
N ASN A 43 3.86 -11.18 -22.40
CA ASN A 43 3.91 -11.58 -20.99
C ASN A 43 3.11 -10.64 -20.08
N SER A 44 2.47 -9.61 -20.62
CA SER A 44 1.72 -8.59 -19.85
C SER A 44 0.72 -9.22 -18.86
N ARG A 45 -0.04 -10.21 -19.31
CA ARG A 45 -1.06 -10.92 -18.51
C ARG A 45 -0.45 -11.73 -17.36
N VAL A 46 0.72 -12.32 -17.59
CA VAL A 46 1.47 -13.03 -16.55
C VAL A 46 1.98 -12.03 -15.52
N TRP A 47 2.57 -10.93 -15.96
CA TRP A 47 3.09 -9.91 -15.04
C TRP A 47 1.98 -9.20 -14.26
N PHE A 48 0.81 -8.99 -14.86
CA PHE A 48 -0.38 -8.56 -14.13
C PHE A 48 -0.74 -9.56 -13.04
N ALA A 49 -0.85 -10.85 -13.37
CA ALA A 49 -1.12 -11.91 -12.39
C ALA A 49 -0.08 -11.92 -11.23
N VAL A 50 1.20 -11.72 -11.54
CA VAL A 50 2.28 -11.62 -10.55
C VAL A 50 2.09 -10.42 -9.62
N ALA A 51 1.61 -9.28 -10.13
CA ALA A 51 1.43 -8.05 -9.35
C ALA A 51 0.17 -8.06 -8.45
N VAL A 52 -0.81 -8.93 -8.73
CA VAL A 52 -2.09 -8.99 -8.00
C VAL A 52 -1.94 -9.00 -6.47
N PRO A 53 -1.04 -9.80 -5.85
CA PRO A 53 -0.93 -9.81 -4.39
C PRO A 53 -0.52 -8.46 -3.78
N ILE A 54 0.38 -7.71 -4.45
CA ILE A 54 0.76 -6.37 -3.98
C ILE A 54 -0.36 -5.36 -4.23
N ILE A 55 -1.02 -5.44 -5.38
CA ILE A 55 -2.16 -4.57 -5.69
C ILE A 55 -3.27 -4.76 -4.65
N ALA A 56 -3.50 -6.00 -4.22
CA ALA A 56 -4.46 -6.32 -3.16
C ALA A 56 -4.09 -5.64 -1.84
N LEU A 57 -2.83 -5.77 -1.39
CA LEU A 57 -2.35 -5.07 -0.17
C LEU A 57 -2.49 -3.55 -0.27
N PHE A 58 -2.17 -2.98 -1.43
CA PHE A 58 -2.29 -1.54 -1.64
C PHE A 58 -3.74 -1.07 -1.55
N ILE A 59 -4.68 -1.78 -2.18
CA ILE A 59 -6.11 -1.45 -2.11
C ILE A 59 -6.67 -1.72 -0.69
N GLU A 60 -6.17 -2.76 -0.04
CA GLU A 60 -6.51 -3.10 1.35
C GLU A 60 -6.16 -1.98 2.31
N ALA A 61 -5.05 -1.25 2.11
CA ALA A 61 -4.71 -0.10 2.94
C ALA A 61 -5.80 0.98 2.93
N PHE A 62 -6.51 1.18 1.82
CA PHE A 62 -7.67 2.09 1.74
C PHE A 62 -8.97 1.47 2.26
N SER A 63 -8.99 0.15 2.42
CA SER A 63 -10.14 -0.64 2.87
C SER A 63 -10.05 -1.03 4.34
N ALA A 64 -9.03 -0.56 5.06
CA ALA A 64 -8.74 -0.82 6.47
C ALA A 64 -9.80 -0.29 7.46
N THR A 65 -10.97 0.10 6.98
CA THR A 65 -12.09 0.62 7.78
C THR A 65 -13.16 -0.43 8.06
N SER A 66 -13.18 -1.56 7.34
CA SER A 66 -14.20 -2.59 7.55
C SER A 66 -13.77 -3.99 7.11
N PHE A 67 -14.12 -4.99 7.91
CA PHE A 67 -13.98 -6.42 7.58
C PHE A 67 -14.56 -6.77 6.21
N LYS A 68 -15.74 -6.25 5.89
CA LYS A 68 -16.45 -6.55 4.64
C LYS A 68 -15.65 -6.09 3.42
N LEU A 69 -15.07 -4.89 3.49
CA LEU A 69 -14.24 -4.36 2.41
C LEU A 69 -12.96 -5.18 2.25
N GLY A 70 -12.33 -5.56 3.37
CA GLY A 70 -11.20 -6.49 3.38
C GLY A 70 -11.48 -7.79 2.64
N VAL A 71 -12.59 -8.46 2.99
CA VAL A 71 -13.01 -9.70 2.31
C VAL A 71 -13.23 -9.47 0.81
N ILE A 72 -13.90 -8.37 0.43
CA ILE A 72 -14.15 -8.05 -0.98
C ILE A 72 -12.83 -7.87 -1.75
N VAL A 73 -11.85 -7.16 -1.18
CA VAL A 73 -10.52 -6.97 -1.80
C VAL A 73 -9.86 -8.31 -2.05
N TRP A 74 -9.81 -9.18 -1.05
CA TRP A 74 -9.13 -10.47 -1.16
C TRP A 74 -9.84 -11.47 -2.08
N VAL A 75 -11.18 -11.52 -2.06
CA VAL A 75 -11.96 -12.32 -3.01
C VAL A 75 -11.73 -11.82 -4.44
N THR A 76 -11.71 -10.50 -4.64
CA THR A 76 -11.46 -9.89 -5.96
C THR A 76 -10.03 -10.15 -6.43
N ALA A 77 -9.04 -10.09 -5.53
CA ALA A 77 -7.65 -10.40 -5.84
C ALA A 77 -7.49 -11.87 -6.31
N VAL A 78 -8.08 -12.82 -5.58
CA VAL A 78 -8.08 -14.22 -6.00
C VAL A 78 -8.75 -14.36 -7.37
N ALA A 79 -9.94 -13.77 -7.57
CA ALA A 79 -10.62 -13.82 -8.86
C ALA A 79 -9.79 -13.21 -10.00
N ALA A 80 -9.17 -12.05 -9.79
CA ALA A 80 -8.32 -11.37 -10.75
C ALA A 80 -7.11 -12.23 -11.16
N LEU A 81 -6.47 -12.91 -10.20
CA LEU A 81 -5.37 -13.83 -10.45
C LEU A 81 -5.79 -14.99 -11.37
N TYR A 82 -6.94 -15.61 -11.10
CA TYR A 82 -7.50 -16.67 -11.96
C TYR A 82 -7.90 -16.15 -13.34
N LEU A 83 -8.58 -15.00 -13.41
CA LEU A 83 -9.00 -14.39 -14.67
C LEU A 83 -7.81 -14.01 -15.55
N ALA A 84 -6.72 -13.50 -14.97
CA ALA A 84 -5.48 -13.22 -15.68
C ALA A 84 -4.87 -14.49 -16.30
N CYS A 85 -4.85 -15.60 -15.55
CA CYS A 85 -4.37 -16.89 -16.06
C CYS A 85 -5.28 -17.46 -17.16
N ILE A 86 -6.61 -17.32 -17.03
CA ILE A 86 -7.58 -17.72 -18.06
C ILE A 86 -7.40 -16.88 -19.34
N ALA A 87 -7.23 -15.56 -19.19
CA ALA A 87 -7.01 -14.64 -20.29
C ALA A 87 -5.70 -14.94 -21.02
N ASP A 88 -4.62 -15.19 -20.29
CA ASP A 88 -3.33 -15.63 -20.85
C ASP A 88 -3.49 -16.95 -21.62
N ARG A 89 -4.17 -17.94 -21.05
CA ARG A 89 -4.41 -19.23 -21.74
C ARG A 89 -5.20 -19.06 -23.04
N ARG A 90 -6.23 -18.21 -23.03
CA ARG A 90 -7.03 -17.90 -24.24
C ARG A 90 -6.17 -17.20 -25.30
N TYR A 91 -5.30 -16.28 -24.88
CA TYR A 91 -4.34 -15.62 -25.76
C TYR A 91 -3.36 -16.62 -26.38
N LEU A 92 -2.74 -17.49 -25.58
CA LEU A 92 -1.82 -18.53 -26.05
C LEU A 92 -2.47 -19.47 -27.07
N LYS A 93 -3.71 -19.90 -26.84
CA LYS A 93 -4.47 -20.70 -27.81
C LYS A 93 -4.67 -19.98 -29.15
N LYS A 94 -5.01 -18.69 -29.12
CA LYS A 94 -5.16 -17.87 -30.33
C LYS A 94 -3.84 -17.65 -31.06
N ALA A 95 -2.74 -17.54 -30.32
CA ALA A 95 -1.39 -17.35 -30.85
C ALA A 95 -0.72 -18.65 -31.37
N GLY A 96 -1.49 -19.72 -31.62
CA GLY A 96 -0.97 -20.98 -32.13
C GLY A 96 -0.22 -21.84 -31.10
N ALA A 97 -0.24 -21.47 -29.81
CA ALA A 97 0.39 -22.22 -28.73
C ALA A 97 -0.55 -23.26 -28.08
N GLY A 98 -1.60 -23.68 -28.80
CA GLY A 98 -2.66 -24.55 -28.29
C GLY A 98 -2.18 -25.91 -27.78
N ASP A 99 -1.09 -26.42 -28.34
CA ASP A 99 -0.48 -27.72 -28.01
C ASP A 99 0.42 -27.69 -26.77
N MET A 100 0.65 -26.50 -26.18
CA MET A 100 1.35 -26.43 -24.90
C MET A 100 0.57 -27.26 -23.88
N ARG A 101 1.22 -28.30 -23.32
CA ARG A 101 0.67 -29.20 -22.28
C ARG A 101 0.49 -28.46 -20.95
N LEU A 102 -0.32 -27.40 -20.95
CA LEU A 102 -0.70 -26.61 -19.79
C LEU A 102 -1.73 -27.39 -18.95
N GLY A 103 -2.57 -28.24 -19.56
CA GLY A 103 -3.45 -29.17 -18.84
C GLY A 103 -4.34 -28.47 -17.80
N GLY A 104 -4.71 -29.18 -16.74
CA GLY A 104 -5.44 -28.63 -15.58
C GLY A 104 -4.64 -27.67 -14.70
N SER A 105 -3.53 -27.08 -15.17
CA SER A 105 -2.70 -26.18 -14.35
C SER A 105 -3.40 -24.91 -13.90
N LEU A 106 -4.55 -24.57 -14.52
CA LEU A 106 -5.41 -23.48 -14.06
C LEU A 106 -6.02 -23.72 -12.67
N ILE A 107 -5.96 -24.94 -12.13
CA ILE A 107 -6.41 -25.23 -10.75
C ILE A 107 -5.60 -24.41 -9.74
N LEU A 108 -4.33 -24.11 -10.03
CA LEU A 108 -3.49 -23.31 -9.17
C LEU A 108 -2.69 -22.30 -10.02
N PRO A 109 -3.01 -20.99 -9.95
CA PRO A 109 -2.36 -19.96 -10.76
C PRO A 109 -0.82 -20.00 -10.72
N HIS A 110 -0.23 -20.32 -9.56
CA HIS A 110 1.21 -20.50 -9.40
C HIS A 110 1.76 -21.63 -10.30
N LEU A 111 1.10 -22.79 -10.30
CA LEU A 111 1.48 -23.91 -11.18
C LEU A 111 1.25 -23.59 -12.65
N TYR A 112 0.20 -22.81 -12.97
CA TYR A 112 -0.04 -22.33 -14.32
C TYR A 112 1.15 -21.49 -14.82
N ILE A 113 1.55 -20.46 -14.07
CA ILE A 113 2.65 -19.56 -14.45
C ILE A 113 3.97 -20.32 -14.57
N TYR A 114 4.24 -21.27 -13.66
CA TYR A 114 5.43 -22.13 -13.74
C TYR A 114 5.47 -22.94 -15.04
N LYS A 115 4.40 -23.69 -15.36
CA LYS A 115 4.34 -24.52 -16.58
C LYS A 115 4.38 -23.65 -17.84
N ARG A 116 3.70 -22.50 -17.83
CA ARG A 116 3.74 -21.52 -18.92
C ARG A 116 5.17 -21.05 -19.16
N GLY A 117 5.89 -20.63 -18.12
CA GLY A 117 7.26 -20.15 -18.23
C GLY A 117 8.24 -21.21 -18.76
N LYS A 118 8.06 -22.47 -18.36
CA LYS A 118 8.85 -23.61 -18.89
C LYS A 118 8.58 -23.86 -20.38
N ASN A 119 7.32 -23.79 -20.80
CA ASN A 119 6.91 -24.11 -22.18
C ASN A 119 7.20 -22.98 -23.18
N THR A 120 7.25 -21.71 -22.73
CA THR A 120 7.46 -20.55 -23.59
C THR A 120 8.90 -20.01 -23.58
N GLY A 121 9.79 -20.58 -22.76
CA GLY A 121 11.17 -20.11 -22.61
C GLY A 121 11.33 -18.81 -21.82
N MET A 122 10.25 -18.32 -21.18
CA MET A 122 10.28 -17.12 -20.32
C MET A 122 11.07 -17.33 -19.01
N GLY A 123 11.33 -18.58 -18.63
CA GLY A 123 12.00 -18.92 -17.38
C GLY A 123 11.05 -18.91 -16.17
N ALA A 124 11.62 -19.16 -14.98
CA ALA A 124 10.85 -19.34 -13.75
C ALA A 124 10.65 -18.04 -12.94
N ALA A 125 11.26 -16.92 -13.35
CA ALA A 125 11.24 -15.68 -12.57
C ALA A 125 9.82 -15.19 -12.20
N PRO A 126 8.84 -15.15 -13.12
CA PRO A 126 7.48 -14.73 -12.76
C PRO A 126 6.81 -15.65 -11.74
N PHE A 127 7.10 -16.95 -11.77
CA PHE A 127 6.60 -17.89 -10.77
C PHE A 127 7.21 -17.63 -9.39
N VAL A 128 8.55 -17.47 -9.33
CA VAL A 128 9.26 -17.20 -8.07
C VAL A 128 8.76 -15.91 -7.44
N ILE A 129 8.64 -14.85 -8.24
CA ILE A 129 8.13 -13.56 -7.76
C ILE A 129 6.69 -13.69 -7.27
N LEU A 130 5.79 -14.33 -8.03
CA LEU A 130 4.41 -14.55 -7.57
C LEU A 130 4.37 -15.28 -6.21
N VAL A 131 5.19 -16.31 -6.01
CA VAL A 131 5.24 -17.04 -4.73
C VAL A 131 5.67 -16.12 -3.59
N ILE A 132 6.76 -15.37 -3.77
CA ILE A 132 7.26 -14.42 -2.77
C ILE A 132 6.16 -13.39 -2.43
N LEU A 133 5.54 -12.80 -3.45
CA LEU A 133 4.50 -11.79 -3.25
C LEU A 133 3.24 -12.36 -2.61
N THR A 134 2.87 -13.60 -2.94
CA THR A 134 1.73 -14.27 -2.29
C THR A 134 2.01 -14.53 -0.81
N ILE A 135 3.21 -14.99 -0.46
CA ILE A 135 3.60 -15.21 0.94
C ILE A 135 3.65 -13.88 1.69
N TYR A 136 4.30 -12.87 1.11
CA TYR A 136 4.36 -11.53 1.68
C TYR A 136 2.96 -11.00 1.98
N ALA A 137 2.04 -11.13 1.03
CA ALA A 137 0.68 -10.66 1.19
C ALA A 137 -0.17 -11.53 2.14
N ALA A 138 0.12 -12.83 2.24
CA ALA A 138 -0.50 -13.70 3.24
C ALA A 138 -0.09 -13.34 4.68
N VAL A 139 1.11 -12.80 4.89
CA VAL A 139 1.57 -12.37 6.23
C VAL A 139 1.16 -10.94 6.55
N ASN A 140 1.13 -10.06 5.55
CA ASN A 140 0.91 -8.63 5.75
C ASN A 140 -0.51 -8.14 5.45
N ASN A 141 -1.48 -9.03 5.27
CA ASN A 141 -2.87 -8.62 5.21
C ASN A 141 -3.42 -8.30 6.61
N GLY A 142 -4.44 -7.45 6.67
CA GLY A 142 -5.06 -6.98 7.91
C GLY A 142 -5.58 -8.11 8.80
N PHE A 143 -6.14 -9.18 8.22
CA PHE A 143 -6.63 -10.33 9.01
C PHE A 143 -5.52 -11.00 9.82
N VAL A 144 -4.33 -11.13 9.22
CA VAL A 144 -3.20 -11.78 9.89
C VAL A 144 -2.51 -10.82 10.83
N GLN A 145 -2.28 -9.56 10.42
CA GLN A 145 -1.64 -8.56 11.27
C GLN A 145 -2.42 -8.33 12.56
N VAL A 146 -3.73 -8.09 12.48
CA VAL A 146 -4.58 -7.88 13.68
C VAL A 146 -4.59 -9.10 14.59
N ARG A 147 -4.53 -10.32 14.03
CA ARG A 147 -4.49 -11.56 14.83
C ARG A 147 -3.12 -11.79 15.50
N MET A 148 -2.05 -11.24 14.92
CA MET A 148 -0.68 -11.40 15.43
C MET A 148 -0.29 -10.34 16.45
N MET A 149 -1.08 -9.29 16.65
CA MET A 149 -0.83 -8.26 17.65
C MET A 149 -0.88 -8.85 19.06
N ASP A 150 0.20 -8.67 19.81
CA ASP A 150 0.21 -8.88 21.25
C ASP A 150 -0.27 -7.62 22.00
N ASP A 151 -0.29 -7.68 23.33
CA ASP A 151 -0.79 -6.57 24.15
C ASP A 151 0.12 -5.34 24.06
N ASP A 152 1.42 -5.53 23.83
CA ASP A 152 2.38 -4.44 23.62
C ASP A 152 2.16 -3.77 22.25
N ASP A 153 1.90 -4.55 21.19
CA ASP A 153 1.56 -4.03 19.86
C ASP A 153 0.28 -3.18 19.87
N LYS A 154 -0.74 -3.62 20.60
CA LYS A 154 -2.01 -2.89 20.75
C LYS A 154 -1.82 -1.60 21.52
N LEU A 155 -1.00 -1.62 22.57
CA LEU A 155 -0.66 -0.43 23.33
C LEU A 155 0.11 0.56 22.46
N ALA A 156 1.13 0.08 21.74
CA ALA A 156 1.94 0.86 20.81
C ALA A 156 1.07 1.49 19.71
N TYR A 157 0.09 0.75 19.18
CA TYR A 157 -0.85 1.29 18.19
C TYR A 157 -1.56 2.55 18.68
N VAL A 158 -2.04 2.59 19.93
CA VAL A 158 -2.69 3.79 20.50
C VAL A 158 -1.66 4.89 20.80
N GLN A 159 -0.49 4.54 21.33
CA GLN A 159 0.55 5.51 21.67
C GLN A 159 1.12 6.22 20.43
N ASP A 160 1.39 5.47 19.37
CA ASP A 160 2.03 5.94 18.15
C ASP A 160 1.03 6.49 17.13
N SER A 161 -0.27 6.31 17.36
CA SER A 161 -1.31 6.93 16.54
C SER A 161 -1.21 8.45 16.59
N SER A 162 -1.40 9.08 15.44
CA SER A 162 -1.50 10.54 15.33
C SER A 162 -2.75 11.05 16.06
N VAL A 163 -2.66 12.23 16.67
CA VAL A 163 -3.81 12.89 17.32
C VAL A 163 -5.01 13.03 16.37
N ALA A 164 -4.76 13.31 15.09
CA ALA A 164 -5.81 13.46 14.08
C ALA A 164 -6.59 12.14 13.82
N ALA A 165 -6.07 10.99 14.27
CA ALA A 165 -6.79 9.73 14.20
C ALA A 165 -7.86 9.58 15.29
N ILE A 166 -7.85 10.43 16.32
CA ILE A 166 -8.88 10.42 17.37
C ILE A 166 -10.17 11.04 16.81
N SER A 167 -11.25 10.27 16.85
CA SER A 167 -12.58 10.74 16.45
C SER A 167 -13.03 11.95 17.27
N GLY A 168 -13.52 12.98 16.58
CA GLY A 168 -13.93 14.26 17.18
C GLY A 168 -12.82 15.30 17.29
N LEU A 169 -11.57 14.94 16.96
CA LEU A 169 -10.42 15.85 16.94
C LEU A 169 -9.90 16.12 15.53
N GLU A 170 -10.71 15.87 14.50
CA GLU A 170 -10.32 16.02 13.09
C GLU A 170 -9.93 17.47 12.73
N ASP A 171 -10.46 18.45 13.47
CA ASP A 171 -10.21 19.87 13.28
C ASP A 171 -8.94 20.37 14.01
N ILE A 172 -8.23 19.52 14.77
CA ILE A 172 -6.91 19.89 15.28
C ILE A 172 -5.99 20.00 14.07
N GLY A 173 -5.64 21.23 13.70
CA GLY A 173 -4.73 21.52 12.61
C GLY A 173 -3.29 21.74 13.09
N GLY A 174 -2.36 21.89 12.13
CA GLY A 174 -0.97 22.23 12.42
C GLY A 174 -0.09 21.02 12.79
N SER A 175 1.06 21.28 13.41
CA SER A 175 2.03 20.23 13.79
C SER A 175 1.46 19.25 14.82
N ALA A 176 0.64 19.75 15.75
CA ALA A 176 0.04 18.96 16.82
C ALA A 176 -0.85 17.82 16.32
N ALA A 177 -1.47 17.98 15.14
CA ALA A 177 -2.27 16.95 14.49
C ALA A 177 -1.42 15.74 14.06
N LEU A 178 -0.15 15.99 13.68
CA LEU A 178 0.78 15.00 13.15
C LEU A 178 1.63 14.34 14.24
N GLU A 179 1.69 14.95 15.42
CA GLU A 179 2.33 14.35 16.59
C GLU A 179 1.55 13.12 17.06
N ASN A 180 2.28 12.16 17.63
CA ASN A 180 1.67 10.96 18.19
C ASN A 180 1.01 11.29 19.55
N ILE A 181 0.07 10.43 19.96
CA ILE A 181 -0.69 10.62 21.21
C ILE A 181 0.23 10.61 22.43
N LYS A 182 1.24 9.75 22.44
CA LYS A 182 2.16 9.61 23.58
C LYS A 182 2.92 10.92 23.86
N ASP A 183 3.59 11.48 22.86
CA ASP A 183 4.42 12.68 22.99
C ASP A 183 3.59 13.88 23.48
N ARG A 184 2.35 13.98 22.99
CA ARG A 184 1.39 15.02 23.40
C ARG A 184 0.95 14.89 24.85
N LEU A 185 0.67 13.66 25.29
CA LEU A 185 0.30 13.42 26.68
C LEU A 185 1.50 13.62 27.61
N GLU A 186 2.71 13.24 27.20
CA GLU A 186 3.93 13.48 27.95
C GLU A 186 4.20 14.98 28.11
N ALA A 187 4.03 15.77 27.05
CA ALA A 187 4.12 17.23 27.12
C ALA A 187 3.05 17.83 28.06
N TYR A 188 1.82 17.32 28.02
CA TYR A 188 0.74 17.81 28.89
C TYR A 188 0.90 17.39 30.35
N ALA A 189 1.53 16.24 30.62
CA ALA A 189 1.79 15.71 31.95
C ALA A 189 2.82 16.53 32.74
N ASP A 190 3.61 17.38 32.08
CA ASP A 190 4.58 18.29 32.71
C ASP A 190 5.51 17.59 33.71
N GLY A 191 6.04 16.43 33.31
CA GLY A 191 6.97 15.62 34.10
C GLY A 191 6.33 14.61 35.06
N ASP A 192 5.00 14.52 35.14
CA ASP A 192 4.35 13.40 35.82
C ASP A 192 4.44 12.12 34.97
N GLU A 193 4.84 11.00 35.61
CA GLU A 193 4.91 9.69 34.96
C GLU A 193 3.51 9.21 34.55
N ILE A 194 3.34 8.88 33.26
CA ILE A 194 2.10 8.34 32.71
C ILE A 194 2.15 6.82 32.78
N LYS A 195 1.18 6.24 33.48
CA LYS A 195 0.96 4.81 33.50
C LYS A 195 0.01 4.43 32.38
N TRP A 196 0.42 3.44 31.61
CA TRP A 196 -0.35 2.88 30.51
C TRP A 196 -0.80 1.48 30.86
N SER A 197 -2.04 1.16 30.53
CA SER A 197 -2.55 -0.20 30.62
C SER A 197 -3.45 -0.50 29.43
N GLU A 198 -3.38 -1.73 28.94
CA GLU A 198 -4.21 -2.25 27.87
C GLU A 198 -5.14 -3.31 28.44
N SER A 199 -6.34 -3.39 27.89
CA SER A 199 -7.22 -4.54 28.07
C SER A 199 -8.10 -4.74 26.84
N GLU A 200 -8.28 -6.00 26.44
CA GLU A 200 -9.19 -6.37 25.36
C GLU A 200 -10.45 -7.02 25.93
N SER A 201 -11.62 -6.51 25.54
CA SER A 201 -12.90 -7.14 25.85
C SER A 201 -13.88 -7.01 24.70
N SER A 202 -14.50 -8.13 24.32
CA SER A 202 -15.60 -8.18 23.34
C SER A 202 -15.27 -7.50 21.99
N GLY A 203 -14.04 -7.67 21.49
CA GLY A 203 -13.61 -7.07 20.22
C GLY A 203 -13.34 -5.56 20.32
N ARG A 204 -12.98 -5.07 21.51
CA ARG A 204 -12.55 -3.70 21.74
C ARG A 204 -11.25 -3.70 22.53
N ILE A 205 -10.28 -2.96 22.02
CA ILE A 205 -9.04 -2.67 22.72
C ILE A 205 -9.29 -1.40 23.51
N THR A 206 -9.07 -1.48 24.82
CA THR A 206 -9.19 -0.35 25.75
C THR A 206 -7.81 -0.03 26.28
N VAL A 207 -7.32 1.17 25.98
CA VAL A 207 -6.05 1.67 26.49
C VAL A 207 -6.33 2.80 27.48
N VAL A 208 -5.81 2.69 28.68
CA VAL A 208 -5.92 3.72 29.72
C VAL A 208 -4.58 4.40 29.90
N ALA A 209 -4.56 5.72 29.76
CA ALA A 209 -3.43 6.57 30.10
C ALA A 209 -3.76 7.36 31.36
N GLU A 210 -2.98 7.21 32.42
CA GLU A 210 -3.26 7.83 33.71
C GLU A 210 -1.99 8.41 34.35
N CYS A 211 -2.09 9.66 34.80
CA CYS A 211 -1.13 10.31 35.68
C CYS A 211 -1.89 11.08 36.77
N LYS A 212 -1.20 11.87 37.60
CA LYS A 212 -1.88 12.66 38.65
C LYS A 212 -2.84 13.71 38.08
N LYS A 213 -2.50 14.26 36.91
CA LYS A 213 -3.21 15.36 36.26
C LYS A 213 -4.40 14.88 35.44
N PHE A 214 -4.31 13.72 34.79
CA PHE A 214 -5.38 13.23 33.92
C PHE A 214 -5.54 11.73 33.93
N ARG A 215 -6.73 11.28 33.50
CA ARG A 215 -7.02 9.91 33.12
C ARG A 215 -7.83 9.91 31.83
N LEU A 216 -7.28 9.30 30.79
CA LEU A 216 -7.93 9.14 29.47
C LEU A 216 -8.14 7.67 29.17
N VAL A 217 -9.33 7.33 28.67
CA VAL A 217 -9.66 5.97 28.23
C VAL A 217 -9.91 5.96 26.74
N PHE A 218 -8.95 5.41 26.00
CA PHE A 218 -9.01 5.18 24.57
C PHE A 218 -9.68 3.85 24.29
N VAL A 219 -10.57 3.83 23.31
CA VAL A 219 -11.22 2.63 22.81
C VAL A 219 -11.00 2.56 21.31
N VAL A 220 -10.42 1.45 20.87
CA VAL A 220 -10.26 1.08 19.46
C VAL A 220 -11.18 -0.09 19.20
N SER A 221 -12.06 0.05 18.21
CA SER A 221 -12.96 -1.03 17.82
C SER A 221 -12.23 -1.99 16.88
N LEU A 222 -12.34 -3.30 17.15
CA LEU A 222 -11.72 -4.37 16.37
C LEU A 222 -12.83 -5.15 15.65
N ASP A 223 -12.91 -4.99 14.33
CA ASP A 223 -13.88 -5.72 13.48
C ASP A 223 -13.28 -7.04 12.95
N GLY A 224 -12.25 -7.58 13.61
CA GLY A 224 -11.57 -8.84 13.23
C GLY A 224 -10.73 -8.77 11.95
N PHE A 225 -10.65 -7.61 11.31
CA PHE A 225 -9.84 -7.34 10.10
C PHE A 225 -8.96 -6.11 10.22
N ALA A 226 -9.46 -5.07 10.87
CA ALA A 226 -8.74 -3.82 11.04
C ALA A 226 -9.07 -3.22 12.40
N LEU A 227 -8.08 -2.50 12.93
CA LEU A 227 -8.26 -1.55 14.01
C LEU A 227 -8.97 -0.33 13.42
N SER A 228 -10.16 -0.05 13.93
CA SER A 228 -11.01 1.02 13.44
C SER A 228 -11.02 2.19 14.42
N ASP A 229 -11.90 3.16 14.14
CA ASP A 229 -12.29 4.33 14.94
C ASP A 229 -11.69 4.39 16.37
N LEU A 230 -10.59 5.14 16.52
CA LEU A 230 -9.95 5.43 17.80
C LEU A 230 -10.73 6.55 18.49
N LYS A 231 -11.29 6.25 19.66
CA LYS A 231 -12.09 7.22 20.44
C LYS A 231 -11.59 7.37 21.84
N VAL A 232 -11.71 8.57 22.39
CA VAL A 232 -11.66 8.77 23.84
C VAL A 232 -13.07 8.66 24.38
N THR A 233 -13.28 7.75 25.33
CA THR A 233 -14.59 7.46 25.92
C THR A 233 -14.73 8.00 27.34
N GLU A 234 -13.62 8.19 28.04
CA GLU A 234 -13.57 8.85 29.34
C GLU A 234 -12.41 9.85 29.34
N CYS A 235 -12.69 11.07 29.81
CA CYS A 235 -11.69 12.11 30.02
C CYS A 235 -11.87 12.69 31.41
N THR A 236 -10.85 12.53 32.26
CA THR A 236 -10.78 13.17 33.57
C THR A 236 -9.53 14.03 33.63
N VAL A 237 -9.67 15.30 34.04
CA VAL A 237 -8.55 16.23 34.27
C VAL A 237 -8.74 16.86 35.64
N ASP A 238 -7.70 16.84 36.48
CA ASP A 238 -7.69 17.38 37.85
C ASP A 238 -8.90 16.93 38.68
N GLY A 239 -9.30 15.66 38.52
CA GLY A 239 -10.43 15.05 39.21
C GLY A 239 -11.82 15.43 38.68
N LYS A 240 -11.91 16.22 37.60
CA LYS A 240 -13.17 16.54 36.91
C LYS A 240 -13.36 15.65 35.69
N SER A 241 -14.51 14.98 35.59
CA SER A 241 -14.88 14.19 34.42
C SER A 241 -15.59 15.06 33.39
N TYR A 242 -15.24 14.86 32.12
CA TYR A 242 -15.81 15.56 30.98
C TYR A 242 -16.58 14.59 30.08
N THR A 243 -17.67 15.05 29.46
CA THR A 243 -18.49 14.24 28.54
C THR A 243 -18.99 15.09 27.38
N GLY A 244 -19.30 14.47 26.24
CA GLY A 244 -19.90 15.17 25.10
C GLY A 244 -19.02 16.31 24.57
N GLU A 245 -19.61 17.46 24.29
CA GLU A 245 -18.89 18.63 23.75
C GLU A 245 -17.81 19.16 24.70
N ASP A 246 -18.04 19.10 26.03
CA ASP A 246 -17.06 19.52 27.03
C ASP A 246 -15.82 18.61 27.02
N MET A 247 -16.02 17.31 26.77
CA MET A 247 -14.90 16.37 26.58
C MET A 247 -14.11 16.72 25.33
N THR A 248 -14.77 16.98 24.21
CA THR A 248 -14.09 17.36 22.97
C THR A 248 -13.27 18.65 23.14
N ALA A 249 -13.81 19.64 23.84
CA ALA A 249 -13.11 20.90 24.13
C ALA A 249 -11.85 20.66 25.00
N GLU A 250 -11.97 19.85 26.06
CA GLU A 250 -10.83 19.53 26.92
C GLU A 250 -9.77 18.69 26.19
N LEU A 251 -10.19 17.74 25.34
CA LEU A 251 -9.25 17.00 24.50
C LEU A 251 -8.52 17.91 23.51
N LYS A 252 -9.20 18.90 22.92
CA LYS A 252 -8.53 19.94 22.11
C LYS A 252 -7.55 20.78 22.92
N ASN A 253 -7.79 20.99 24.21
CA ASN A 253 -6.83 21.67 25.10
C ASN A 253 -5.58 20.80 25.33
N ILE A 254 -5.77 19.53 25.70
CA ILE A 254 -4.69 18.55 25.92
C ILE A 254 -3.84 18.38 24.66
N PHE A 255 -4.49 18.11 23.53
CA PHE A 255 -3.82 17.75 22.29
C PHE A 255 -3.48 18.94 21.37
N GLY A 256 -4.08 20.11 21.59
CA GLY A 256 -3.89 21.31 20.75
C GLY A 256 -2.91 22.35 21.29
N GLY A 257 -2.44 22.23 22.54
CA GLY A 257 -1.43 23.15 23.10
C GLY A 257 -0.12 23.17 22.28
N GLU A 258 0.67 24.22 22.36
CA GLU A 258 1.99 24.22 21.70
C GLU A 258 2.89 23.16 22.35
N SER A 259 3.47 22.26 21.56
CA SER A 259 4.53 21.36 22.03
C SER A 259 5.67 22.24 22.52
N SER A 260 6.05 22.15 23.79
CA SER A 260 7.20 22.87 24.35
C SER A 260 8.50 22.23 23.84
N SER A 261 8.78 22.38 22.54
CA SER A 261 10.03 21.96 21.93
C SER A 261 10.38 22.91 20.80
N SER A 262 10.80 24.13 21.18
CA SER A 262 11.86 24.92 20.53
C SER A 262 12.11 26.18 21.35
N ALA A 263 12.98 26.05 22.36
CA ALA A 263 13.74 27.19 22.86
C ALA A 263 14.80 27.56 21.82
N GLU A 264 14.88 28.85 21.52
CA GLU A 264 15.94 29.59 20.80
C GLU A 264 16.12 29.37 19.28
N SER A 265 15.82 30.41 18.50
CA SER A 265 16.79 31.50 18.33
C SER A 265 16.12 32.75 17.76
N GLY A 266 16.34 33.87 18.43
CA GLY A 266 15.90 35.18 17.96
C GLY A 266 16.64 35.57 16.69
N GLN A 267 15.88 35.94 15.66
CA GLN A 267 16.38 36.79 14.59
C GLN A 267 15.49 38.02 14.49
N GLU A 268 15.90 39.01 15.26
CA GLU A 268 15.60 40.41 15.02
C GLU A 268 16.11 40.75 13.61
N SER A 269 15.21 41.12 12.71
CA SER A 269 15.56 41.71 11.41
C SER A 269 14.60 42.83 11.13
N ALA A 270 14.97 43.99 11.66
CA ALA A 270 14.49 45.28 11.22
C ALA A 270 14.74 45.44 9.71
N ALA A 271 13.67 45.56 8.94
CA ALA A 271 13.71 46.19 7.62
C ALA A 271 12.81 47.42 7.68
N GLY A 272 13.43 48.54 8.05
CA GLY A 272 12.83 49.85 8.00
C GLY A 272 12.42 50.22 6.57
N SER A 273 11.15 50.56 6.42
CA SER A 273 10.57 51.19 5.25
C SER A 273 11.22 52.56 5.03
N SER A 274 12.06 52.69 3.99
CA SER A 274 12.54 53.98 3.50
C SER A 274 11.59 54.51 2.41
N SER A 275 10.73 55.46 2.76
CA SER A 275 10.09 56.35 1.79
C SER A 275 10.21 57.79 2.28
N SER A 276 11.19 58.47 1.69
CA SER A 276 11.30 59.92 1.42
C SER A 276 10.27 60.86 2.05
N GLU A 277 10.74 61.81 2.86
CA GLU A 277 10.33 63.21 2.69
C GLU A 277 11.42 64.16 3.19
N ASN A 278 11.82 65.03 2.27
CA ASN A 278 12.89 66.02 2.37
C ASN A 278 12.18 67.35 2.65
N ASP A 279 12.53 68.05 3.72
CA ASP A 279 12.36 69.51 3.81
C ASP A 279 13.24 70.04 4.93
N ASN A 280 14.38 70.61 4.54
CA ASN A 280 15.20 71.42 5.43
C ASN A 280 15.03 72.90 5.03
N VAL A 281 14.79 73.69 6.06
CA VAL A 281 14.42 75.09 6.02
C VAL A 281 15.64 75.97 5.69
N LYS A 282 15.42 76.89 4.74
CA LYS A 282 16.11 78.17 4.44
C LYS A 282 16.85 78.76 5.67
N THR A 283 18.04 79.34 5.58
CA THR A 283 18.33 80.66 4.95
C THR A 283 19.82 81.02 5.06
N ALA A 284 20.41 81.51 3.96
CA ALA A 284 21.16 82.77 3.87
C ALA A 284 21.25 83.16 2.38
#